data_AF-M9YQE2-F1
#
_entry.id   AF-M9YQE2-F1
#
_cell.length_a   1.000
_cell.length_b   1.000
_cell.length_c   1.000
_cell.angle_alpha   90.00
_cell.angle_beta   90.00
_cell.angle_gamma   90.00
#
_symmetry.space_group_name_H-M   'P 1'
#
loop_
_entity.id
_entity.type
_entity.pdbx_description
1 polymer ?
#
loop_
_entity_poly.entity_id
_entity_poly.type
_entity_poly.pdbx_seq_one_letter_code
_entity_poly.pdbx_strand_id
1 'polypeptide(L)' 'MAAELLVTPSAGHVDLYDRVSLIPFDKLTAFFRNNLK' A
#
# COMPACT_ATOMS: atom_id res chain seq x y z
N MET A 1 -14.57 11.85 4.79
CA MET A 1 -13.99 10.49 4.76
C MET A 1 -13.04 10.45 3.59
N ALA A 2 -11.73 10.28 3.84
CA ALA A 2 -10.74 10.21 2.78
C ALA A 2 -10.66 8.76 2.26
N ALA A 3 -10.78 8.59 0.95
CA ALA A 3 -10.64 7.29 0.28
C ALA A 3 -9.65 7.46 -0.87
N GLU A 4 -8.67 6.57 -0.96
CA GLU A 4 -7.62 6.55 -1.98
C GLU A 4 -7.42 5.13 -2.50
N LEU A 5 -7.20 4.97 -3.81
CA LEU A 5 -6.90 3.69 -4.45
C LEU A 5 -5.42 3.62 -4.82
N LEU A 6 -4.73 2.62 -4.28
CA LEU A 6 -3.33 2.35 -4.57
C LEU A 6 -3.23 1.10 -5.45
N VAL A 7 -2.63 1.23 -6.64
CA VAL A 7 -2.45 0.13 -7.60
C VAL A 7 -0.97 -0.16 -7.79
N THR A 8 -0.60 -1.44 -7.68
CA THR A 8 0.76 -1.96 -7.91
C THR A 8 0.76 -2.88 -9.15
N PRO A 9 1.00 -2.33 -10.36
CA PRO A 9 0.74 -3.05 -11.61
C PRO A 9 1.62 -4.28 -11.85
N SER A 10 2.74 -4.40 -11.13
CA SER A 10 3.68 -5.52 -11.26
C SER A 10 3.55 -6.56 -10.14
N ALA A 11 2.60 -6.39 -9.22
CA ALA A 11 2.39 -7.30 -8.10
C ALA A 11 1.37 -8.40 -8.44
N GLY A 12 1.73 -9.63 -8.12
CA GLY A 12 0.83 -10.79 -8.13
C GLY A 12 0.07 -10.96 -6.80
N HIS A 13 -0.85 -11.93 -6.78
CA HIS A 13 -1.72 -12.18 -5.62
C HIS A 13 -0.96 -12.52 -4.32
N VAL A 14 0.17 -13.24 -4.44
CA VAL A 14 0.97 -13.72 -3.29
C VAL A 14 2.15 -12.81 -2.95
N ASP A 15 2.34 -11.70 -3.67
CA ASP A 15 3.53 -10.85 -3.54
C ASP A 15 3.62 -10.10 -2.20
N LEU A 16 2.54 -10.08 -1.42
CA LEU A 16 2.56 -9.62 -0.03
C LEU A 16 3.48 -10.47 0.87
N TYR A 17 3.81 -11.69 0.45
CA TYR A 17 4.76 -12.59 1.14
C TYR A 17 6.05 -12.76 0.34
N ASP A 18 5.95 -12.99 -0.98
CA ASP A 18 7.09 -13.41 -1.81
C ASP A 18 7.93 -12.22 -2.31
N ARG A 19 7.30 -11.07 -2.54
CA ARG A 19 7.92 -9.89 -3.17
C ARG A 19 7.51 -8.61 -2.46
N VAL A 20 7.69 -8.61 -1.14
CA VAL A 20 7.35 -7.50 -0.23
C VAL A 20 7.90 -6.15 -0.71
N SER A 21 9.05 -6.13 -1.39
CA SER A 21 9.64 -4.90 -1.92
C SER A 21 8.82 -4.22 -3.02
N LEU A 22 7.87 -4.91 -3.66
CA LEU A 22 6.95 -4.30 -4.63
C LEU A 22 5.83 -3.51 -3.97
N ILE A 23 5.60 -3.72 -2.68
CA ILE A 23 4.46 -3.14 -1.96
C ILE A 23 4.89 -1.79 -1.38
N PRO A 24 4.27 -0.68 -1.77
CA PRO A 24 4.65 0.66 -1.33
C PRO A 24 4.11 0.97 0.08
N PHE A 25 4.64 0.28 1.09
CA PHE A 25 4.23 0.44 2.49
C PHE A 25 4.41 1.86 3.04
N ASP A 26 5.38 2.61 2.52
CA ASP A 26 5.57 4.02 2.89
C ASP A 26 4.35 4.88 2.55
N LYS A 27 3.73 4.64 1.37
CA LYS A 27 2.51 5.35 0.95
C LYS A 27 1.33 5.01 1.85
N LEU A 28 1.15 3.73 2.17
CA LEU A 28 0.10 3.28 3.10
C LEU A 28 0.31 3.91 4.48
N THR A 29 1.54 3.88 4.99
CA THR A 29 1.89 4.45 6.29
C THR A 29 1.62 5.96 6.33
N ALA A 30 2.01 6.69 5.29
CA ALA A 30 1.73 8.12 5.19
C ALA A 30 0.23 8.41 5.13
N PHE A 31 -0.53 7.66 4.32
CA PHE A 31 -1.98 7.80 4.24
C PHE A 31 -2.63 7.63 5.62
N PHE A 32 -2.31 6.55 6.34
CA PHE A 32 -2.93 6.29 7.64
C PHE A 32 -2.51 7.29 8.71
N ARG A 33 -1.22 7.69 8.78
CA ARG A 33 -0.77 8.73 9.73
C ARG A 33 -1.46 10.07 9.52
N ASN A 34 -1.81 10.41 8.28
CA ASN A 34 -2.45 11.68 7.96
C ASN A 34 -3.98 11.65 8.16
N ASN A 35 -4.61 10.48 8.09
CA ASN A 35 -6.06 10.35 8.03
C ASN A 35 -6.69 9.62 9.23
N LEU A 36 -5.92 8.87 10.01
CA LEU A 36 -6.34 8.29 11.28
C LEU A 36 -5.80 9.15 12.42
N LYS A 37 -6.71 9.82 13.15
CA LYS A 37 -6.39 10.54 14.39
C LYS A 37 -6.61 9.65 15.58
#